data_AF-A0A812L235-F1
#
_entry.id   AF-A0A812L235-F1
#
_cell.length_a   1.000
_cell.length_b   1.000
_cell.length_c   1.000
_cell.angle_alpha   90.00
_cell.angle_beta   90.00
_cell.angle_gamma   90.00
#
_symmetry.space_group_name_H-M   'P 1'
#
loop_
_entity.id
_entity.type
_entity.pdbx_description
1 polymer ?
#
loop_
_entity_poly.entity_id
_entity_poly.type
_entity_poly.pdbx_seq_one_letter_code
_entity_poly.pdbx_strand_id
1 'polypeptide(L)'
;MSRERLVNWMKAAVDDSSYSEELERFFLLYVQVSPSFKRSFAKTFIRQYEHILQDTPRLDSLGVQFFTIPEVALELVAKEDAFGAILSAANRYLNLVVDHEDQHIVFKDPDPLQATWEKLRSVFRTAGYVLFHKSVCEHVLKTPSILEAIAEVLQRLWRMSLQHRATGEHVLYESRHLQMQVFLLESEILRQFSTLCDFCRRPQATLEELLPLYAWLVASLQDSRGFSTSFNDATAASFHMPALRLLSQSLNFELLLDPSLADSWRRIFPREFLVAGMTHTVRTLRFEAEIRAGLWVRNGESMRAQHVDYRTKTRQTDIMTLQAFMILLRMHGSEDAACEPLAFLWTAVFDDANVAEASSVRIAWQRLWVQSVSEQTRTRFRLFWLLLCQVLNEMFPIEVAMCRRAWEPRYSYRCPVILQRFLIQVLASGPMSLSELANLLPKELQVRESQLAQAVEAVASTRVGQAEGDAALANTGKRTYVLKQRSWQHFDICTAEAMPIRNLRDGTWRERQHRAEEKALAQQALS
;
A
#
# COMPACT_ATOMS: atom_id res chain seq x y z
N MET A 1 -19.20 -37.87 9.75
CA MET A 1 -18.00 -38.18 10.54
C MET A 1 -18.09 -37.41 11.86
N SER A 2 -17.77 -37.99 13.02
CA SER A 2 -17.86 -37.27 14.30
C SER A 2 -16.71 -36.29 14.50
N ARG A 3 -16.91 -35.22 15.29
CA ARG A 3 -15.91 -34.19 15.63
C ARG A 3 -14.62 -34.81 16.16
N GLU A 4 -14.71 -35.73 17.12
CA GLU A 4 -13.54 -36.41 17.70
C GLU A 4 -12.75 -37.20 16.67
N ARG A 5 -13.42 -37.87 15.72
CA ARG A 5 -12.73 -38.59 14.65
C ARG A 5 -11.99 -37.65 13.69
N LEU A 6 -12.54 -36.47 13.42
CA LEU A 6 -11.89 -35.44 12.59
C LEU A 6 -10.65 -34.88 13.30
N VAL A 7 -10.79 -34.47 14.56
CA VAL A 7 -9.68 -33.87 15.33
C VAL A 7 -8.58 -34.88 15.62
N ASN A 8 -8.91 -36.11 16.05
CA ASN A 8 -7.92 -37.16 16.31
C ASN A 8 -7.18 -37.55 15.03
N TRP A 9 -7.85 -37.49 13.88
CA TRP A 9 -7.22 -37.72 12.57
C TRP A 9 -6.28 -36.57 12.18
N MET A 10 -6.69 -35.31 12.37
CA MET A 10 -5.84 -34.15 12.08
C MET A 10 -4.58 -34.13 12.96
N LYS A 11 -4.72 -34.48 14.24
CA LYS A 11 -3.59 -34.66 15.16
C LYS A 11 -2.66 -35.77 14.67
N ALA A 12 -3.20 -36.92 14.28
CA ALA A 12 -2.41 -38.04 13.73
C ALA A 12 -1.69 -37.70 12.40
N ALA A 13 -2.29 -36.86 11.55
CA ALA A 13 -1.67 -36.40 10.31
C ALA A 13 -0.54 -35.37 10.53
N VAL A 14 -0.59 -34.62 11.64
CA VAL A 14 0.38 -33.55 11.94
C VAL A 14 1.55 -34.04 12.80
N ASP A 15 1.32 -35.02 13.69
CA ASP A 15 2.29 -35.40 14.74
C ASP A 15 3.15 -36.65 14.43
N ASP A 16 2.84 -37.49 13.42
CA ASP A 16 3.57 -38.77 13.19
C ASP A 16 4.10 -38.96 11.75
N SER A 17 5.38 -38.64 11.55
CA SER A 17 6.06 -38.52 10.24
C SER A 17 6.13 -39.78 9.35
N SER A 18 5.79 -40.98 9.85
CA SER A 18 5.89 -42.22 9.06
C SER A 18 4.53 -42.80 8.64
N TYR A 19 3.53 -42.73 9.53
CA TYR A 19 2.15 -43.13 9.23
C TYR A 19 1.34 -41.98 8.61
N SER A 20 1.73 -40.71 8.83
CA SER A 20 1.03 -39.57 8.25
C SER A 20 1.17 -39.51 6.74
N GLU A 21 2.32 -39.84 6.14
CA GLU A 21 2.48 -39.73 4.69
C GLU A 21 1.54 -40.67 3.92
N GLU A 22 1.32 -41.91 4.36
CA GLU A 22 0.45 -42.86 3.67
C GLU A 22 -1.04 -42.53 3.89
N LEU A 23 -1.43 -42.15 5.11
CA LEU A 23 -2.80 -41.73 5.41
C LEU A 23 -3.15 -40.38 4.78
N GLU A 24 -2.21 -39.42 4.77
CA GLU A 24 -2.33 -38.14 4.09
C GLU A 24 -2.40 -38.36 2.57
N ARG A 25 -1.54 -39.20 1.98
CA ARG A 25 -1.61 -39.54 0.54
C ARG A 25 -2.92 -40.23 0.19
N PHE A 26 -3.35 -41.24 0.96
CA PHE A 26 -4.59 -41.98 0.70
C PHE A 26 -5.84 -41.09 0.85
N PHE A 27 -5.80 -40.15 1.79
CA PHE A 27 -6.89 -39.21 2.03
C PHE A 27 -6.91 -38.03 1.04
N LEU A 28 -5.75 -37.47 0.69
CA LEU A 28 -5.61 -36.52 -0.41
C LEU A 28 -6.12 -37.16 -1.71
N LEU A 29 -5.76 -38.43 -1.95
CA LEU A 29 -6.34 -39.24 -3.02
C LEU A 29 -7.86 -39.34 -2.88
N TYR A 30 -8.42 -39.65 -1.71
CA TYR A 30 -9.88 -39.78 -1.55
C TYR A 30 -10.65 -38.45 -1.70
N VAL A 31 -10.07 -37.35 -1.22
CA VAL A 31 -10.56 -35.98 -1.43
C VAL A 31 -10.48 -35.61 -2.91
N GLN A 32 -9.45 -36.07 -3.63
CA GLN A 32 -9.32 -35.85 -5.07
C GLN A 32 -10.25 -36.76 -5.90
N VAL A 33 -10.53 -37.98 -5.43
CA VAL A 33 -11.27 -39.02 -6.18
C VAL A 33 -12.77 -38.98 -5.94
N SER A 34 -13.25 -38.52 -4.76
CA SER A 34 -14.69 -38.47 -4.43
C SER A 34 -15.19 -37.05 -4.13
N PRO A 35 -15.86 -36.39 -5.10
CA PRO A 35 -16.40 -35.04 -4.91
C PRO A 35 -17.45 -34.93 -3.79
N SER A 36 -18.28 -35.96 -3.60
CA SER A 36 -19.32 -35.98 -2.55
C SER A 36 -18.70 -36.08 -1.14
N PHE A 37 -17.62 -36.87 -1.02
CA PHE A 37 -16.84 -36.96 0.20
C PHE A 37 -16.13 -35.63 0.49
N LYS A 38 -15.44 -35.04 -0.51
CA LYS A 38 -14.77 -33.74 -0.38
C LYS A 38 -15.73 -32.66 0.10
N ARG A 39 -16.93 -32.54 -0.48
CA ARG A 39 -17.96 -31.58 -0.04
C ARG A 39 -18.38 -31.81 1.41
N SER A 40 -18.74 -33.04 1.77
CA SER A 40 -19.21 -33.37 3.13
C SER A 40 -18.11 -33.12 4.18
N PHE A 41 -16.88 -33.45 3.83
CA PHE A 41 -15.72 -33.22 4.68
C PHE A 41 -15.43 -31.73 4.86
N ALA A 42 -15.40 -30.96 3.76
CA ALA A 42 -15.15 -29.54 3.79
C ALA A 42 -16.21 -28.78 4.63
N LYS A 43 -17.48 -29.19 4.57
CA LYS A 43 -18.54 -28.66 5.46
C LYS A 43 -18.25 -28.93 6.93
N THR A 44 -17.83 -30.16 7.24
CA THR A 44 -17.50 -30.54 8.61
C THR A 44 -16.28 -29.77 9.12
N PHE A 45 -15.27 -29.59 8.26
CA PHE A 45 -14.08 -28.79 8.53
C PHE A 45 -14.43 -27.34 8.88
N ILE A 46 -15.26 -26.67 8.07
CA ILE A 46 -15.68 -25.28 8.33
C ILE A 46 -16.47 -25.14 9.63
N ARG A 47 -17.42 -26.04 9.89
CA ARG A 47 -18.21 -26.02 11.14
C ARG A 47 -17.38 -26.25 12.40
N GLN A 48 -16.18 -26.81 12.26
CA GLN A 48 -15.27 -27.10 13.37
C GLN A 48 -13.97 -26.30 13.28
N TYR A 49 -13.90 -25.31 12.37
CA TYR A 49 -12.67 -24.63 11.98
C TYR A 49 -11.90 -24.07 13.19
N GLU A 50 -12.61 -23.42 14.10
CA GLU A 50 -12.00 -22.81 15.28
C GLU A 50 -11.45 -23.86 16.26
N HIS A 51 -12.20 -24.94 16.52
CA HIS A 51 -11.77 -26.02 17.40
C HIS A 51 -10.54 -26.73 16.83
N ILE A 52 -10.51 -26.95 15.53
CA ILE A 52 -9.39 -27.54 14.82
C ILE A 52 -8.14 -26.66 14.95
N LEU A 53 -8.29 -25.34 14.79
CA LEU A 53 -7.18 -24.39 14.86
C LEU A 53 -6.56 -24.27 16.26
N GLN A 54 -7.33 -24.54 17.32
CA GLN A 54 -6.79 -24.62 18.68
C GLN A 54 -5.77 -25.75 18.80
N ASP A 55 -6.10 -26.90 18.23
CA ASP A 55 -5.36 -28.16 18.31
C ASP A 55 -4.23 -28.30 17.27
N THR A 56 -4.34 -27.61 16.13
CA THR A 56 -3.40 -27.77 15.02
C THR A 56 -3.08 -26.40 14.38
N PRO A 57 -1.83 -25.90 14.49
CA PRO A 57 -1.48 -24.57 13.99
C PRO A 57 -1.36 -24.50 12.46
N ARG A 58 -1.11 -25.62 11.78
CA ARG A 58 -0.92 -25.70 10.31
C ARG A 58 -2.16 -26.25 9.61
N LEU A 59 -3.07 -25.36 9.23
CA LEU A 59 -4.31 -25.70 8.49
C LEU A 59 -4.24 -25.31 7.02
N ASP A 60 -3.18 -24.62 6.63
CA ASP A 60 -3.02 -24.08 5.29
C ASP A 60 -2.99 -25.18 4.22
N SER A 61 -2.36 -26.33 4.50
CA SER A 61 -2.36 -27.49 3.58
C SER A 61 -3.78 -28.00 3.30
N LEU A 62 -4.62 -28.13 4.32
CA LEU A 62 -6.01 -28.59 4.18
C LEU A 62 -6.92 -27.53 3.54
N GLY A 63 -6.72 -26.25 3.91
CA GLY A 63 -7.41 -25.12 3.29
C GLY A 63 -7.24 -25.11 1.78
N VAL A 64 -6.00 -25.27 1.27
CA VAL A 64 -5.73 -25.40 -0.17
C VAL A 64 -6.59 -26.48 -0.80
N GLN A 65 -6.63 -27.67 -0.18
CA GLN A 65 -7.29 -28.81 -0.79
C GLN A 65 -8.80 -28.58 -0.98
N PHE A 66 -9.48 -27.89 -0.07
CA PHE A 66 -10.91 -27.64 -0.20
C PHE A 66 -11.24 -26.47 -1.13
N PHE A 67 -10.47 -25.39 -1.05
CA PHE A 67 -10.76 -24.17 -1.78
C PHE A 67 -10.17 -24.14 -3.20
N THR A 68 -9.46 -25.18 -3.64
CA THR A 68 -8.98 -25.29 -5.03
C THR A 68 -10.09 -25.47 -6.07
N ILE A 69 -11.26 -25.98 -5.70
CA ILE A 69 -12.38 -26.20 -6.62
C ILE A 69 -13.39 -25.04 -6.49
N PRO A 70 -13.65 -24.25 -7.56
CA PRO A 70 -14.51 -23.07 -7.50
C PRO A 70 -15.92 -23.35 -6.97
N GLU A 71 -16.56 -24.44 -7.41
CA GLU A 71 -17.93 -24.77 -7.04
C GLU A 71 -18.05 -25.16 -5.57
N VAL A 72 -17.04 -25.87 -5.05
CA VAL A 72 -16.98 -26.26 -3.64
C VAL A 72 -16.69 -25.04 -2.78
N ALA A 73 -15.75 -24.19 -3.18
CA ALA A 73 -15.43 -22.96 -2.48
C ALA A 73 -16.65 -22.03 -2.38
N LEU A 74 -17.35 -21.81 -3.51
CA LEU A 74 -18.57 -21.00 -3.53
C LEU A 74 -19.68 -21.61 -2.67
N GLU A 75 -19.88 -22.93 -2.73
CA GLU A 75 -20.88 -23.60 -1.87
C GLU A 75 -20.58 -23.38 -0.39
N LEU A 76 -19.31 -23.53 0.03
CA LEU A 76 -18.90 -23.34 1.41
C LEU A 76 -19.07 -21.89 1.88
N VAL A 77 -18.71 -20.91 1.05
CA VAL A 77 -18.87 -19.49 1.41
C VAL A 77 -20.35 -19.11 1.45
N ALA A 78 -21.12 -19.46 0.42
CA ALA A 78 -22.50 -19.01 0.29
C ALA A 78 -23.51 -19.75 1.19
N LYS A 79 -23.27 -21.03 1.52
CA LYS A 79 -24.22 -21.85 2.30
C LYS A 79 -23.79 -22.15 3.72
N GLU A 80 -22.49 -22.14 4.00
CA GLU A 80 -21.95 -22.56 5.30
C GLU A 80 -21.17 -21.43 5.99
N ASP A 81 -21.24 -20.20 5.45
CA ASP A 81 -20.54 -19.01 5.95
C ASP A 81 -19.05 -19.24 6.24
N ALA A 82 -18.39 -19.97 5.33
CA ALA A 82 -17.00 -20.37 5.54
C ALA A 82 -16.06 -19.18 5.75
N PHE A 83 -16.27 -18.10 5.01
CA PHE A 83 -15.40 -16.94 5.12
C PHE A 83 -15.66 -16.14 6.40
N GLY A 84 -16.93 -15.97 6.81
CA GLY A 84 -17.29 -15.39 8.10
C GLY A 84 -16.70 -16.18 9.27
N ALA A 85 -16.76 -17.51 9.23
CA ALA A 85 -16.15 -18.37 10.26
C ALA A 85 -14.61 -18.20 10.34
N ILE A 86 -13.94 -18.11 9.19
CA ILE A 86 -12.48 -17.89 9.12
C ILE A 86 -12.10 -16.50 9.67
N LEU A 87 -12.83 -15.45 9.30
CA LEU A 87 -12.59 -14.07 9.76
C LEU A 87 -12.94 -13.90 11.24
N SER A 88 -14.00 -14.55 11.72
CA SER A 88 -14.35 -14.58 13.14
C SER A 88 -13.25 -15.24 13.99
N ALA A 89 -12.67 -16.34 13.49
CA ALA A 89 -11.49 -16.94 14.11
C ALA A 89 -10.30 -15.95 14.10
N ALA A 90 -10.04 -15.27 12.99
CA ALA A 90 -9.01 -14.23 12.93
C ALA A 90 -9.21 -13.15 13.99
N ASN A 91 -10.43 -12.59 14.10
CA ASN A 91 -10.78 -11.58 15.09
C ASN A 91 -10.58 -12.07 16.53
N ARG A 92 -10.90 -13.33 16.82
CA ARG A 92 -10.70 -13.90 18.14
C ARG A 92 -9.21 -14.03 18.50
N TYR A 93 -8.37 -14.48 17.56
CA TYR A 93 -6.93 -14.52 17.80
C TYR A 93 -6.31 -13.13 17.84
N LEU A 94 -6.82 -12.17 17.07
CA LEU A 94 -6.44 -10.76 17.18
C LEU A 94 -6.78 -10.19 18.57
N ASN A 95 -7.95 -10.49 19.13
CA ASN A 95 -8.32 -10.10 20.51
C ASN A 95 -7.34 -10.62 21.58
N LEU A 96 -6.65 -11.73 21.33
CA LEU A 96 -5.69 -12.29 22.29
C LEU A 96 -4.34 -11.55 22.26
N VAL A 97 -4.05 -10.84 21.17
CA VAL A 97 -2.74 -10.21 20.93
C VAL A 97 -2.81 -8.69 20.87
N VAL A 98 -3.95 -8.11 20.49
CA VAL A 98 -4.13 -6.66 20.35
C VAL A 98 -4.65 -6.09 21.66
N ASP A 99 -3.93 -5.11 22.21
CA ASP A 99 -4.43 -4.26 23.28
C ASP A 99 -4.94 -2.94 22.70
N HIS A 100 -6.22 -2.68 22.92
CA HIS A 100 -6.92 -1.54 22.36
C HIS A 100 -6.79 -0.27 23.20
N GLU A 101 -6.31 -0.36 24.45
CA GLU A 101 -6.13 0.81 25.32
C GLU A 101 -4.88 1.61 24.93
N ASP A 102 -3.76 0.92 24.70
CA ASP A 102 -2.48 1.56 24.39
C ASP A 102 -2.14 1.59 22.88
N GLN A 103 -3.05 1.14 22.00
CA GLN A 103 -2.80 0.99 20.55
C GLN A 103 -1.55 0.15 20.23
N HIS A 104 -1.23 -0.83 21.08
CA HIS A 104 -0.11 -1.75 20.91
C HIS A 104 -0.61 -3.20 20.78
N ILE A 105 0.16 -4.04 20.08
CA ILE A 105 0.00 -5.49 20.25
C ILE A 105 0.65 -5.84 21.59
N VAL A 106 -0.14 -6.05 22.64
CA VAL A 106 0.35 -6.53 23.94
C VAL A 106 0.04 -8.01 24.03
N PHE A 107 1.11 -8.80 24.02
CA PHE A 107 0.99 -10.23 24.27
C PHE A 107 1.10 -10.47 25.77
N LYS A 108 0.10 -11.17 26.33
CA LYS A 108 0.03 -11.46 27.76
C LYS A 108 1.09 -12.47 28.22
N ASP A 109 1.73 -13.21 27.31
CA ASP A 109 2.78 -14.18 27.63
C ASP A 109 3.87 -14.26 26.53
N PRO A 110 5.16 -14.46 26.88
CA PRO A 110 6.28 -14.50 25.94
C PRO A 110 6.47 -15.85 25.19
N ASP A 111 6.11 -17.00 25.76
CA ASP A 111 6.26 -18.32 25.10
C ASP A 111 5.17 -18.71 24.06
N PRO A 112 3.90 -18.23 24.12
CA PRO A 112 2.88 -18.51 23.10
C PRO A 112 2.93 -17.58 21.87
N LEU A 113 3.94 -16.69 21.76
CA LEU A 113 4.11 -15.73 20.67
C LEU A 113 4.14 -16.41 19.30
N GLN A 114 4.99 -17.42 19.15
CA GLN A 114 5.16 -18.10 17.86
C GLN A 114 3.93 -18.94 17.50
N ALA A 115 3.31 -19.61 18.46
CA ALA A 115 2.14 -20.45 18.21
C ALA A 115 0.91 -19.64 17.81
N THR A 116 0.63 -18.53 18.49
CA THR A 116 -0.51 -17.65 18.16
C THR A 116 -0.29 -16.97 16.80
N TRP A 117 0.96 -16.59 16.54
CA TRP A 117 1.36 -16.03 15.26
C TRP A 117 1.19 -17.01 14.09
N GLU A 118 1.64 -18.25 14.26
CA GLU A 118 1.49 -19.30 13.25
C GLU A 118 0.01 -19.59 12.98
N LYS A 119 -0.84 -19.58 14.02
CA LYS A 119 -2.30 -19.70 13.88
C LYS A 119 -2.89 -18.55 13.07
N LEU A 120 -2.57 -17.30 13.40
CA LEU A 120 -3.04 -16.14 12.63
C LEU A 120 -2.61 -16.21 11.15
N ARG A 121 -1.35 -16.57 10.90
CA ARG A 121 -0.84 -16.75 9.53
C ARG A 121 -1.59 -17.85 8.78
N SER A 122 -1.86 -18.98 9.43
CA SER A 122 -2.63 -20.09 8.89
C SER A 122 -4.07 -19.69 8.55
N VAL A 123 -4.70 -18.88 9.42
CA VAL A 123 -6.04 -18.32 9.17
C VAL A 123 -6.06 -17.42 7.95
N PHE A 124 -5.13 -16.46 7.85
CA PHE A 124 -5.09 -15.55 6.71
C PHE A 124 -4.70 -16.26 5.41
N ARG A 125 -3.86 -17.30 5.45
CA ARG A 125 -3.63 -18.17 4.30
C ARG A 125 -4.90 -18.87 3.83
N THR A 126 -5.67 -19.40 4.77
CA THR A 126 -6.95 -20.05 4.45
C THR A 126 -7.94 -19.04 3.84
N ALA A 127 -8.01 -17.82 4.39
CA ALA A 127 -8.76 -16.71 3.80
C ALA A 127 -8.32 -16.39 2.35
N GLY A 128 -7.01 -16.37 2.08
CA GLY A 128 -6.48 -16.16 0.74
C GLY A 128 -6.89 -17.27 -0.25
N TYR A 129 -6.93 -18.53 0.20
CA TYR A 129 -7.42 -19.63 -0.64
C TYR A 129 -8.91 -19.53 -0.94
N VAL A 130 -9.73 -19.04 0.01
CA VAL A 130 -11.15 -18.76 -0.24
C VAL A 130 -11.31 -17.74 -1.37
N LEU A 131 -10.56 -16.65 -1.32
CA LEU A 131 -10.60 -15.56 -2.30
C LEU A 131 -9.95 -15.91 -3.65
N PHE A 132 -9.44 -17.13 -3.82
CA PHE A 132 -8.71 -17.52 -5.03
C PHE A 132 -9.59 -17.49 -6.30
N HIS A 133 -10.89 -17.73 -6.16
CA HIS A 133 -11.82 -17.83 -7.29
C HIS A 133 -12.63 -16.55 -7.50
N LYS A 134 -12.81 -16.19 -8.78
CA LYS A 134 -13.60 -15.02 -9.20
C LYS A 134 -15.07 -15.08 -8.72
N SER A 135 -15.69 -16.25 -8.79
CA SER A 135 -17.07 -16.46 -8.34
C SER A 135 -17.23 -16.24 -6.83
N VAL A 136 -16.21 -16.56 -6.04
CA VAL A 136 -16.20 -16.27 -4.60
C VAL A 136 -16.02 -14.77 -4.36
N CYS A 137 -15.09 -14.11 -5.06
CA CYS A 137 -14.92 -12.66 -4.96
C CYS A 137 -16.22 -11.91 -5.28
N GLU A 138 -16.93 -12.30 -6.35
CA GLU A 138 -18.22 -11.73 -6.71
C GLU A 138 -19.26 -11.91 -5.59
N HIS A 139 -19.32 -13.09 -4.98
CA HIS A 139 -20.21 -13.34 -3.85
C HIS A 139 -19.82 -12.49 -2.63
N VAL A 140 -18.53 -12.36 -2.33
CA VAL A 140 -18.03 -11.51 -1.22
C VAL A 140 -18.46 -10.06 -1.39
N LEU A 141 -18.35 -9.49 -2.60
CA LEU A 141 -18.78 -8.11 -2.87
C LEU A 141 -20.30 -7.89 -2.67
N LYS A 142 -21.10 -8.95 -2.83
CA LYS A 142 -22.56 -8.93 -2.70
C LYS A 142 -23.07 -9.23 -1.28
N THR A 143 -22.17 -9.60 -0.37
CA THR A 143 -22.54 -10.06 0.98
C THR A 143 -22.03 -9.09 2.05
N PRO A 144 -22.89 -8.18 2.58
CA PRO A 144 -22.48 -7.16 3.54
C PRO A 144 -21.82 -7.68 4.81
N SER A 145 -22.31 -8.79 5.36
CA SER A 145 -21.76 -9.40 6.59
C SER A 145 -20.30 -9.86 6.44
N ILE A 146 -19.91 -10.31 5.24
CA ILE A 146 -18.53 -10.67 4.96
C ILE A 146 -17.68 -9.42 4.89
N LEU A 147 -18.15 -8.36 4.21
CA LEU A 147 -17.45 -7.08 4.18
C LEU A 147 -17.24 -6.59 5.62
N GLU A 148 -18.28 -6.52 6.44
CA GLU A 148 -18.22 -6.19 7.88
C GLU A 148 -17.08 -6.91 8.61
N ALA A 149 -17.02 -8.24 8.49
CA ALA A 149 -15.98 -9.05 9.10
C ALA A 149 -14.56 -8.69 8.60
N ILE A 150 -14.40 -8.30 7.33
CA ILE A 150 -13.12 -7.83 6.77
C ILE A 150 -12.69 -6.51 7.44
N ALA A 151 -13.61 -5.56 7.70
CA ALA A 151 -13.22 -4.28 8.30
C ALA A 151 -12.84 -4.51 9.74
N GLU A 152 -13.60 -5.31 10.47
CA GLU A 152 -13.29 -5.58 11.87
C GLU A 152 -11.84 -6.05 12.02
N VAL A 153 -11.40 -6.96 11.14
CA VAL A 153 -10.01 -7.43 11.09
C VAL A 153 -9.04 -6.26 10.82
N LEU A 154 -9.33 -5.41 9.83
CA LEU A 154 -8.42 -4.32 9.43
C LEU A 154 -8.40 -3.16 10.44
N GLN A 155 -9.55 -2.83 11.03
CA GLN A 155 -9.71 -1.78 12.04
C GLN A 155 -8.97 -2.14 13.33
N ARG A 156 -8.87 -3.42 13.68
CA ARG A 156 -8.03 -3.87 14.81
C ARG A 156 -6.56 -3.52 14.63
N LEU A 157 -6.13 -3.39 13.38
CA LEU A 157 -4.76 -3.03 13.03
C LEU A 157 -4.61 -1.52 12.70
N TRP A 158 -5.66 -0.74 12.89
CA TRP A 158 -5.64 0.70 12.65
C TRP A 158 -4.71 1.39 13.66
N ARG A 159 -3.71 2.10 13.14
CA ARG A 159 -2.75 2.91 13.91
C ARG A 159 -2.06 2.17 15.06
N MET A 160 -1.84 0.86 14.91
CA MET A 160 -1.10 0.09 15.90
C MET A 160 0.34 0.58 16.07
N SER A 161 0.99 0.13 17.15
CA SER A 161 2.40 0.40 17.43
C SER A 161 2.70 1.89 17.43
N LEU A 162 1.84 2.69 18.07
CA LEU A 162 2.00 4.13 18.19
C LEU A 162 3.34 4.46 18.86
N GLN A 163 4.14 5.32 18.22
CA GLN A 163 5.47 5.69 18.67
C GLN A 163 5.45 7.06 19.31
N HIS A 164 5.77 7.13 20.60
CA HIS A 164 5.92 8.41 21.31
C HIS A 164 7.35 8.93 21.19
N ARG A 165 7.52 10.16 20.73
CA ARG A 165 8.85 10.75 20.50
C ARG A 165 9.61 10.93 21.81
N ALA A 166 10.80 10.33 21.90
CA ALA A 166 11.68 10.51 23.06
C ALA A 166 12.41 11.86 22.95
N THR A 167 12.13 12.76 23.90
CA THR A 167 12.75 14.11 23.97
C THR A 167 13.76 14.25 25.11
N GLY A 168 13.82 13.27 26.02
CA GLY A 168 14.75 13.19 27.14
C GLY A 168 15.92 12.27 26.84
N GLU A 169 16.02 11.17 27.58
CA GLU A 169 17.09 10.17 27.41
C GLU A 169 16.92 9.33 26.14
N HIS A 170 18.03 8.79 25.65
CA HIS A 170 18.04 7.89 24.50
C HIS A 170 17.56 6.50 24.91
N VAL A 171 16.54 6.00 24.23
CA VAL A 171 16.00 4.65 24.42
C VAL A 171 16.92 3.65 23.71
N LEU A 172 17.76 2.96 24.47
CA LEU A 172 18.73 1.99 23.92
C LEU A 172 18.07 0.69 23.43
N TYR A 173 17.04 0.20 24.14
CA TYR A 173 16.44 -1.11 23.89
C TYR A 173 14.91 -1.10 24.06
N GLU A 174 14.18 -1.18 22.96
CA GLU A 174 12.78 -1.60 22.93
C GLU A 174 12.66 -3.05 22.43
N SER A 175 11.56 -3.73 22.76
CA SER A 175 11.27 -5.06 22.24
C SER A 175 10.99 -5.01 20.73
N ARG A 176 12.06 -5.20 19.92
CA ARG A 176 12.00 -5.22 18.45
C ARG A 176 11.03 -6.26 17.91
N HIS A 177 10.86 -7.37 18.65
CA HIS A 177 10.08 -8.52 18.22
C HIS A 177 8.59 -8.19 18.02
N LEU A 178 8.01 -7.35 18.89
CA LEU A 178 6.60 -6.98 18.82
C LEU A 178 6.28 -6.15 17.58
N GLN A 179 7.15 -5.18 17.27
CA GLN A 179 6.94 -4.24 16.17
C GLN A 179 7.11 -4.92 14.80
N MET A 180 8.11 -5.79 14.66
CA MET A 180 8.29 -6.60 13.45
C MET A 180 7.08 -7.48 13.15
N GLN A 181 6.44 -8.05 14.18
CA GLN A 181 5.27 -8.91 14.01
C GLN A 181 4.06 -8.14 13.44
N VAL A 182 3.83 -6.88 13.85
CA VAL A 182 2.72 -6.07 13.32
C VAL A 182 2.88 -5.82 11.82
N PHE A 183 4.08 -5.46 11.37
CA PHE A 183 4.36 -5.29 9.94
C PHE A 183 4.19 -6.58 9.14
N LEU A 184 4.64 -7.70 9.70
CA LEU A 184 4.42 -9.01 9.06
C LEU A 184 2.93 -9.35 8.97
N LEU A 185 2.12 -8.89 9.91
CA LEU A 185 0.70 -9.24 10.02
C LEU A 185 -0.10 -8.48 8.99
N GLU A 186 0.09 -7.16 9.00
CA GLU A 186 -0.47 -6.26 8.01
C GLU A 186 -0.07 -6.69 6.59
N SER A 187 1.22 -7.01 6.38
CA SER A 187 1.69 -7.46 5.06
C SER A 187 1.06 -8.79 4.64
N GLU A 188 0.89 -9.72 5.59
CA GLU A 188 0.24 -11.00 5.31
C GLU A 188 -1.24 -10.80 4.97
N ILE A 189 -1.97 -9.97 5.72
CA ILE A 189 -3.37 -9.65 5.44
C ILE A 189 -3.50 -9.03 4.05
N LEU A 190 -2.80 -7.93 3.78
CA LEU A 190 -2.86 -7.26 2.47
C LEU A 190 -2.49 -8.20 1.32
N ARG A 191 -1.52 -9.10 1.53
CA ARG A 191 -1.14 -10.11 0.53
C ARG A 191 -2.26 -11.11 0.26
N GLN A 192 -2.94 -11.61 1.29
CA GLN A 192 -4.00 -12.61 1.13
C GLN A 192 -5.27 -12.03 0.52
N PHE A 193 -5.52 -10.74 0.75
CA PHE A 193 -6.62 -10.00 0.14
C PHE A 193 -6.28 -9.48 -1.26
N SER A 194 -5.03 -9.61 -1.73
CA SER A 194 -4.62 -9.10 -3.04
C SER A 194 -5.41 -9.69 -4.21
N THR A 195 -5.90 -10.93 -4.12
CA THR A 195 -6.76 -11.52 -5.16
C THR A 195 -8.10 -10.81 -5.27
N LEU A 196 -8.70 -10.38 -4.16
CA LEU A 196 -9.91 -9.57 -4.16
C LEU A 196 -9.64 -8.19 -4.76
N CYS A 197 -8.51 -7.56 -4.41
CA CYS A 197 -8.07 -6.31 -5.02
C CYS A 197 -7.84 -6.44 -6.54
N ASP A 198 -7.19 -7.52 -6.98
CA ASP A 198 -6.99 -7.84 -8.41
C ASP A 198 -8.33 -8.03 -9.13
N PHE A 199 -9.29 -8.69 -8.47
CA PHE A 199 -10.64 -8.86 -9.01
C PHE A 199 -11.35 -7.52 -9.19
N CYS A 200 -11.23 -6.59 -8.24
CA CYS A 200 -11.85 -5.25 -8.36
C CYS A 200 -11.24 -4.42 -9.51
N ARG A 201 -9.97 -4.63 -9.80
CA ARG A 201 -9.20 -3.86 -10.80
C ARG A 201 -9.27 -4.42 -12.23
N ARG A 202 -10.05 -5.49 -12.44
CA ARG A 202 -10.18 -6.08 -13.78
C ARG A 202 -10.87 -5.09 -14.75
N PRO A 203 -10.54 -5.13 -16.05
CA PRO A 203 -11.13 -4.21 -17.04
C PRO A 203 -12.65 -4.34 -17.20
N GLN A 204 -13.23 -5.49 -16.85
CA GLN A 204 -14.67 -5.74 -16.97
C GLN A 204 -15.47 -5.24 -15.77
N ALA A 205 -14.83 -4.77 -14.70
CA ALA A 205 -15.54 -4.31 -13.53
C ALA A 205 -16.33 -3.03 -13.83
N THR A 206 -17.50 -2.91 -13.23
CA THR A 206 -18.32 -1.69 -13.30
C THR A 206 -18.35 -1.02 -11.94
N LEU A 207 -18.60 0.29 -11.91
CA LEU A 207 -18.69 1.01 -10.63
C LEU A 207 -19.87 0.49 -9.78
N GLU A 208 -20.97 0.10 -10.41
CA GLU A 208 -22.14 -0.48 -9.71
C GLU A 208 -21.78 -1.78 -8.98
N GLU A 209 -20.96 -2.63 -9.61
CA GLU A 209 -20.48 -3.87 -8.98
C GLU A 209 -19.57 -3.60 -7.78
N LEU A 210 -18.71 -2.59 -7.87
CA LEU A 210 -17.71 -2.28 -6.84
C LEU A 210 -18.24 -1.34 -5.75
N LEU A 211 -19.38 -0.69 -5.99
CA LEU A 211 -20.01 0.27 -5.10
C LEU A 211 -20.18 -0.26 -3.67
N PRO A 212 -20.68 -1.50 -3.44
CA PRO A 212 -20.85 -2.01 -2.08
C PRO A 212 -19.54 -2.04 -1.30
N LEU A 213 -18.44 -2.51 -1.92
CA LEU A 213 -17.13 -2.55 -1.29
C LEU A 213 -16.60 -1.16 -0.95
N TYR A 214 -16.66 -0.22 -1.91
CA TYR A 214 -16.12 1.12 -1.70
C TYR A 214 -16.92 1.90 -0.66
N ALA A 215 -18.25 1.93 -0.78
CA ALA A 215 -19.11 2.63 0.16
C ALA A 215 -18.92 2.08 1.58
N TRP A 216 -18.82 0.76 1.70
CA TRP A 216 -18.67 0.12 3.00
C TRP A 216 -17.26 0.32 3.58
N LEU A 217 -16.18 0.27 2.78
CA LEU A 217 -14.81 0.55 3.26
C LEU A 217 -14.67 2.00 3.73
N VAL A 218 -15.28 2.94 3.00
CA VAL A 218 -15.31 4.36 3.37
C VAL A 218 -16.06 4.54 4.67
N ALA A 219 -17.28 4.00 4.79
CA ALA A 219 -18.07 4.09 6.03
C ALA A 219 -17.32 3.48 7.22
N SER A 220 -16.76 2.27 7.06
CA SER A 220 -15.99 1.59 8.11
C SER A 220 -14.77 2.39 8.55
N LEU A 221 -14.08 3.05 7.62
CA LEU A 221 -12.95 3.93 7.97
C LEU A 221 -13.42 5.19 8.69
N GLN A 222 -14.52 5.82 8.27
CA GLN A 222 -15.08 7.00 8.94
C GLN A 222 -15.53 6.69 10.38
N ASP A 223 -16.07 5.49 10.61
CA ASP A 223 -16.47 5.01 11.93
C ASP A 223 -15.29 4.56 12.81
N SER A 224 -14.10 4.42 12.21
CA SER A 224 -12.90 4.02 12.96
C SER A 224 -12.48 5.09 13.96
N ARG A 225 -12.15 4.67 15.19
CA ARG A 225 -11.75 5.57 16.28
C ARG A 225 -10.61 6.48 15.85
N GLY A 226 -10.86 7.79 15.91
CA GLY A 226 -9.85 8.80 15.64
C GLY A 226 -9.49 8.96 14.15
N PHE A 227 -10.29 8.45 13.21
CA PHE A 227 -10.00 8.61 11.78
C PHE A 227 -9.86 10.08 11.37
N SER A 228 -10.72 10.97 11.86
CA SER A 228 -10.67 12.39 11.51
C SER A 228 -9.82 13.26 12.45
N THR A 229 -9.19 12.68 13.48
CA THR A 229 -8.55 13.47 14.57
C THR A 229 -7.19 12.95 15.00
N SER A 230 -7.00 11.63 15.08
CA SER A 230 -5.77 10.99 15.55
C SER A 230 -4.76 10.86 14.42
N PHE A 231 -4.21 11.96 13.93
CA PHE A 231 -3.17 11.94 12.89
C PHE A 231 -1.77 11.79 13.49
N ASN A 232 -0.79 11.38 12.68
CA ASN A 232 0.61 11.45 13.11
C ASN A 232 1.03 12.91 13.33
N ASP A 233 1.81 13.16 14.37
CA ASP A 233 2.35 14.48 14.66
C ASP A 233 3.81 14.39 15.17
N ALA A 234 4.33 15.49 15.70
CA ALA A 234 5.70 15.54 16.20
C ALA A 234 5.92 14.80 17.54
N THR A 235 4.85 14.31 18.18
CA THR A 235 4.85 13.68 19.51
C THR A 235 4.47 12.21 19.44
N ALA A 236 3.56 11.83 18.54
CA ALA A 236 3.06 10.48 18.40
C ALA A 236 2.81 10.12 16.92
N ALA A 237 3.31 8.98 16.47
CA ALA A 237 3.16 8.56 15.08
C ALA A 237 3.09 7.04 14.90
N SER A 238 2.34 6.57 13.89
CA SER A 238 2.20 5.16 13.54
C SER A 238 2.32 4.98 12.03
N PHE A 239 2.82 3.82 11.61
CA PHE A 239 2.87 3.42 10.19
C PHE A 239 1.65 2.62 9.73
N HIS A 240 0.78 2.16 10.64
CA HIS A 240 -0.18 1.09 10.36
C HIS A 240 -1.55 1.64 9.93
N MET A 241 -1.91 1.42 8.65
CA MET A 241 -3.17 1.93 8.05
C MET A 241 -3.76 0.90 7.05
N PRO A 242 -3.97 -0.37 7.43
CA PRO A 242 -4.26 -1.44 6.49
C PRO A 242 -5.58 -1.29 5.76
N ALA A 243 -6.64 -0.78 6.42
CA ALA A 243 -7.93 -0.53 5.77
C ALA A 243 -7.82 0.51 4.64
N LEU A 244 -7.08 1.60 4.87
CA LEU A 244 -6.85 2.64 3.86
C LEU A 244 -6.01 2.10 2.69
N ARG A 245 -5.04 1.23 2.97
CA ARG A 245 -4.20 0.54 1.97
C ARG A 245 -4.99 -0.48 1.15
N LEU A 246 -5.90 -1.23 1.78
CA LEU A 246 -6.76 -2.18 1.07
C LEU A 246 -7.73 -1.43 0.14
N LEU A 247 -8.29 -0.31 0.62
CA LEU A 247 -9.13 0.56 -0.19
C LEU A 247 -8.38 1.03 -1.43
N SER A 248 -7.19 1.61 -1.29
CA SER A 248 -6.42 2.06 -2.46
C SER A 248 -5.99 0.92 -3.38
N GLN A 249 -5.67 -0.26 -2.86
CA GLN A 249 -5.35 -1.44 -3.66
C GLN A 249 -6.55 -2.01 -4.42
N SER A 250 -7.78 -1.79 -3.95
CA SER A 250 -9.00 -2.25 -4.62
C SER A 250 -9.60 -1.23 -5.59
N LEU A 251 -9.11 0.02 -5.61
CA LEU A 251 -9.57 1.04 -6.55
C LEU A 251 -9.27 0.64 -8.00
N ASN A 252 -10.31 0.62 -8.83
CA ASN A 252 -10.18 0.46 -10.27
C ASN A 252 -9.88 1.82 -10.90
N PHE A 253 -8.66 1.97 -11.41
CA PHE A 253 -8.21 3.27 -11.92
C PHE A 253 -8.74 3.59 -13.31
N GLU A 254 -9.15 2.61 -14.11
CA GLU A 254 -9.82 2.88 -15.38
C GLU A 254 -11.18 3.57 -15.11
N LEU A 255 -11.93 3.07 -14.11
CA LEU A 255 -13.16 3.70 -13.65
C LEU A 255 -12.91 5.05 -12.96
N LEU A 256 -11.81 5.17 -12.20
CA LEU A 256 -11.46 6.42 -11.53
C LEU A 256 -11.16 7.54 -12.53
N LEU A 257 -10.59 7.21 -13.69
CA LEU A 257 -10.26 8.18 -14.73
C LEU A 257 -11.44 8.48 -15.66
N ASP A 258 -12.57 7.79 -15.53
CA ASP A 258 -13.77 8.04 -16.31
C ASP A 258 -14.51 9.30 -15.78
N PRO A 259 -14.54 10.41 -16.54
CA PRO A 259 -15.19 11.64 -16.10
C PRO A 259 -16.71 11.51 -15.97
N SER A 260 -17.35 10.53 -16.63
CA SER A 260 -18.80 10.31 -16.53
C SER A 260 -19.22 9.80 -15.14
N LEU A 261 -18.27 9.22 -14.39
CA LEU A 261 -18.52 8.66 -13.06
C LEU A 261 -18.25 9.66 -11.93
N ALA A 262 -17.90 10.91 -12.23
CA ALA A 262 -17.49 11.91 -11.23
C ALA A 262 -18.52 12.10 -10.10
N ASP A 263 -19.82 12.18 -10.42
CA ASP A 263 -20.86 12.34 -9.41
C ASP A 263 -21.04 11.10 -8.52
N SER A 264 -20.86 9.90 -9.10
CA SER A 264 -20.86 8.66 -8.33
C SER A 264 -19.67 8.62 -7.38
N TRP A 265 -18.46 8.96 -7.85
CA TRP A 265 -17.27 9.03 -7.00
C TRP A 265 -17.41 10.05 -5.86
N ARG A 266 -18.02 11.22 -6.11
CA ARG A 266 -18.29 12.23 -5.07
C ARG A 266 -19.18 11.70 -3.95
N ARG A 267 -20.19 10.88 -4.30
CA ARG A 267 -21.09 10.26 -3.31
C ARG A 267 -20.41 9.17 -2.50
N ILE A 268 -19.56 8.38 -3.14
CA ILE A 268 -18.84 7.27 -2.48
C ILE A 268 -17.73 7.82 -1.57
N PHE A 269 -17.04 8.88 -2.01
CA PHE A 269 -15.91 9.47 -1.30
C PHE A 269 -16.22 10.91 -0.90
N PRO A 270 -16.85 11.12 0.28
CA PRO A 270 -17.06 12.44 0.83
C PRO A 270 -15.75 13.22 0.97
N ARG A 271 -15.83 14.55 0.86
CA ARG A 271 -14.66 15.44 0.94
C ARG A 271 -13.90 15.24 2.24
N GLU A 272 -14.62 15.16 3.36
CA GLU A 272 -14.07 15.03 4.71
C GLU A 272 -13.26 13.74 4.84
N PHE A 273 -13.76 12.65 4.23
CA PHE A 273 -13.06 11.38 4.17
C PHE A 273 -11.75 11.49 3.40
N LEU A 274 -11.78 12.12 2.22
CA LEU A 274 -10.60 12.30 1.38
C LEU A 274 -9.54 13.14 2.08
N VAL A 275 -9.94 14.26 2.71
CA VAL A 275 -9.05 15.13 3.47
C VAL A 275 -8.41 14.38 4.64
N ALA A 276 -9.19 13.64 5.43
CA ALA A 276 -8.66 12.85 6.55
C ALA A 276 -7.71 11.73 6.09
N GLY A 277 -8.10 10.95 5.08
CA GLY A 277 -7.27 9.86 4.56
C GLY A 277 -5.98 10.36 3.88
N MET A 278 -6.04 11.48 3.15
CA MET A 278 -4.82 12.13 2.65
C MET A 278 -3.94 12.63 3.81
N THR A 279 -4.53 13.16 4.88
CA THR A 279 -3.79 13.69 6.03
C THR A 279 -3.01 12.57 6.72
N HIS A 280 -3.66 11.42 6.96
CA HIS A 280 -2.99 10.20 7.45
C HIS A 280 -1.83 9.78 6.54
N THR A 281 -2.09 9.70 5.24
CA THR A 281 -1.11 9.25 4.24
C THR A 281 0.12 10.16 4.20
N VAL A 282 -0.08 11.47 4.09
CA VAL A 282 1.00 12.47 4.02
C VAL A 282 1.80 12.51 5.33
N ARG A 283 1.13 12.43 6.49
CA ARG A 283 1.82 12.49 7.78
C ARG A 283 2.56 11.19 8.11
N THR A 284 2.15 10.04 7.57
CA THR A 284 2.96 8.80 7.61
C THR A 284 4.20 8.91 6.73
N LEU A 285 4.08 9.47 5.52
CA LEU A 285 5.24 9.76 4.66
C LEU A 285 6.17 10.80 5.29
N ARG A 286 5.62 11.78 6.01
CA ARG A 286 6.41 12.74 6.80
C ARG A 286 7.15 12.06 7.93
N PHE A 287 6.49 11.19 8.68
CA PHE A 287 7.12 10.44 9.75
C PHE A 287 8.34 9.65 9.23
N GLU A 288 8.22 8.97 8.08
CA GLU A 288 9.35 8.30 7.40
C GLU A 288 10.52 9.26 7.12
N ALA A 289 10.23 10.44 6.56
CA ALA A 289 11.24 11.44 6.23
C ALA A 289 11.91 12.04 7.48
N GLU A 290 11.14 12.27 8.55
CA GLU A 290 11.65 12.79 9.82
C GLU A 290 12.58 11.77 10.51
N ILE A 291 12.29 10.47 10.43
CA ILE A 291 13.19 9.42 10.95
C ILE A 291 14.51 9.43 10.19
N ARG A 292 14.46 9.50 8.85
CA ARG A 292 15.67 9.58 8.00
C ARG A 292 16.52 10.80 8.27
N ALA A 293 15.89 11.93 8.60
CA ALA A 293 16.56 13.17 8.97
C ALA A 293 17.09 13.15 10.42
N GLY A 294 16.94 12.04 11.14
CA GLY A 294 17.46 11.89 12.49
C GLY A 294 16.61 12.59 13.57
N LEU A 295 15.38 13.03 13.26
CA LEU A 295 14.53 13.73 14.24
C LEU A 295 13.95 12.79 15.32
N TRP A 296 14.03 11.48 15.09
CA TRP A 296 13.53 10.40 15.95
C TRP A 296 14.66 9.52 16.52
N VAL A 297 15.92 9.99 16.49
CA VAL A 297 17.11 9.18 16.87
C VAL A 297 17.06 8.69 18.33
N ARG A 298 16.38 9.41 19.22
CA ARG A 298 16.28 9.02 20.64
C ARG A 298 15.36 7.84 20.91
N ASN A 299 14.55 7.43 19.94
CA ASN A 299 13.67 6.28 20.04
C ASN A 299 14.38 4.94 19.75
N GLY A 300 15.69 4.96 19.50
CA GLY A 300 16.50 3.74 19.40
C GLY A 300 16.40 2.99 18.07
N GLU A 301 16.92 1.76 18.05
CA GLU A 301 17.04 0.92 16.85
C GLU A 301 15.69 0.38 16.34
N SER A 302 14.67 0.35 17.20
CA SER A 302 13.31 -0.09 16.88
C SER A 302 12.69 0.78 15.78
N MET A 303 12.83 2.11 15.90
CA MET A 303 12.42 3.08 14.89
C MET A 303 13.12 2.90 13.55
N ARG A 304 14.40 2.53 13.58
CA ARG A 304 15.17 2.24 12.35
C ARG A 304 14.67 0.98 11.65
N ALA A 305 14.31 -0.07 12.41
CA ALA A 305 13.74 -1.29 11.85
C ALA A 305 12.36 -1.02 11.23
N GLN A 306 11.48 -0.31 11.93
CA GLN A 306 10.16 0.08 11.40
C GLN A 306 10.27 0.91 10.13
N HIS A 307 11.23 1.85 10.08
CA HIS A 307 11.54 2.62 8.87
C HIS A 307 11.86 1.72 7.68
N VAL A 308 12.72 0.72 7.87
CA VAL A 308 13.10 -0.23 6.81
C VAL A 308 11.90 -1.07 6.37
N ASP A 309 11.11 -1.58 7.30
CA ASP A 309 9.91 -2.37 7.00
C ASP A 309 8.86 -1.55 6.23
N TYR A 310 8.53 -0.35 6.71
CA TYR A 310 7.61 0.56 6.04
C TYR A 310 8.06 0.88 4.61
N ARG A 311 9.33 1.30 4.47
CA ARG A 311 9.90 1.69 3.18
C ARG A 311 9.89 0.53 2.18
N THR A 312 10.09 -0.70 2.66
CA THR A 312 10.17 -1.86 1.78
C THR A 312 8.80 -2.43 1.41
N LYS A 313 7.83 -2.40 2.31
CA LYS A 313 6.55 -3.14 2.19
C LYS A 313 5.35 -2.26 1.83
N THR A 314 5.22 -1.06 2.40
CA THR A 314 3.94 -0.32 2.37
C THR A 314 4.02 1.11 1.84
N ARG A 315 5.21 1.75 1.84
CA ARG A 315 5.40 3.14 1.35
C ARG A 315 4.78 3.40 -0.02
N GLN A 316 4.88 2.44 -0.93
CA GLN A 316 4.34 2.60 -2.28
C GLN A 316 2.81 2.65 -2.32
N THR A 317 2.17 1.80 -1.52
CA THR A 317 0.71 1.80 -1.38
C THR A 317 0.21 3.16 -0.87
N ASP A 318 0.95 3.78 0.06
CA ASP A 318 0.61 5.11 0.57
C ASP A 318 0.74 6.20 -0.51
N ILE A 319 1.75 6.14 -1.39
CA ILE A 319 1.86 7.05 -2.54
C ILE A 319 0.67 6.86 -3.50
N MET A 320 0.30 5.62 -3.79
CA MET A 320 -0.86 5.30 -4.62
C MET A 320 -2.16 5.82 -3.98
N THR A 321 -2.34 5.67 -2.67
CA THR A 321 -3.46 6.26 -1.92
C THR A 321 -3.51 7.77 -2.12
N LEU A 322 -2.38 8.46 -1.95
CA LEU A 322 -2.31 9.91 -2.12
C LEU A 322 -2.76 10.32 -3.52
N GLN A 323 -2.21 9.68 -4.56
CA GLN A 323 -2.55 9.96 -5.96
C GLN A 323 -4.03 9.74 -6.26
N ALA A 324 -4.59 8.59 -5.85
CA ALA A 324 -6.00 8.29 -6.02
C ALA A 324 -6.88 9.35 -5.34
N PHE A 325 -6.52 9.74 -4.11
CA PHE A 325 -7.33 10.67 -3.33
C PHE A 325 -7.26 12.09 -3.87
N MET A 326 -6.17 12.52 -4.49
CA MET A 326 -6.14 13.83 -5.17
C MET A 326 -6.99 13.86 -6.43
N ILE A 327 -7.05 12.74 -7.17
CA ILE A 327 -7.96 12.63 -8.32
C ILE A 327 -9.40 12.75 -7.84
N LEU A 328 -9.77 11.98 -6.81
CA LEU A 328 -11.10 12.03 -6.18
C LEU A 328 -11.41 13.42 -5.61
N LEU A 329 -10.47 14.05 -4.91
CA LEU A 329 -10.66 15.37 -4.30
C LEU A 329 -10.91 16.43 -5.38
N ARG A 330 -10.17 16.37 -6.49
CA ARG A 330 -10.38 17.27 -7.62
C ARG A 330 -11.76 17.11 -8.26
N MET A 331 -12.34 15.91 -8.22
CA MET A 331 -13.71 15.73 -8.70
C MET A 331 -14.68 16.60 -7.93
N HIS A 332 -14.44 16.95 -6.66
CA HIS A 332 -15.33 17.83 -5.86
C HIS A 332 -15.33 19.32 -6.29
N GLY A 333 -14.52 19.74 -7.27
CA GLY A 333 -14.62 21.07 -7.89
C GLY A 333 -13.78 22.17 -7.21
N SER A 334 -13.76 23.35 -7.84
CA SER A 334 -12.85 24.48 -7.57
C SER A 334 -13.51 25.71 -6.93
N GLU A 335 -14.71 25.58 -6.35
CA GLU A 335 -15.44 26.73 -5.81
C GLU A 335 -14.95 27.17 -4.42
N ASP A 336 -14.07 26.38 -3.80
CA ASP A 336 -13.54 26.60 -2.45
C ASP A 336 -12.02 26.49 -2.50
N ALA A 337 -11.30 27.54 -2.10
CA ALA A 337 -9.82 27.57 -2.04
C ALA A 337 -9.26 26.35 -1.28
N ALA A 338 -9.98 25.91 -0.25
CA ALA A 338 -9.70 24.74 0.57
C ALA A 338 -9.83 23.37 -0.15
N CYS A 339 -10.17 23.35 -1.45
CA CYS A 339 -10.19 22.14 -2.29
C CYS A 339 -8.98 22.03 -3.23
N GLU A 340 -7.97 22.89 -3.09
CA GLU A 340 -6.79 22.78 -3.92
C GLU A 340 -5.83 21.70 -3.41
N PRO A 341 -5.58 20.59 -4.16
CA PRO A 341 -4.76 19.47 -3.69
C PRO A 341 -3.35 19.89 -3.27
N LEU A 342 -2.81 20.94 -3.89
CA LEU A 342 -1.48 21.47 -3.57
C LEU A 342 -1.44 22.21 -2.23
N ALA A 343 -2.46 23.03 -1.94
CA ALA A 343 -2.59 23.71 -0.66
C ALA A 343 -2.78 22.69 0.47
N PHE A 344 -3.62 21.69 0.23
CA PHE A 344 -3.78 20.57 1.17
C PHE A 344 -2.44 19.85 1.44
N LEU A 345 -1.70 19.48 0.38
CA LEU A 345 -0.43 18.78 0.52
C LEU A 345 0.56 19.62 1.35
N TRP A 346 0.56 20.93 1.16
CA TRP A 346 1.36 21.85 1.97
C TRP A 346 0.94 21.81 3.45
N THR A 347 -0.34 22.02 3.75
CA THR A 347 -0.85 22.01 5.13
C THR A 347 -0.57 20.69 5.83
N ALA A 348 -0.76 19.56 5.16
CA ALA A 348 -0.50 18.24 5.73
C ALA A 348 1.00 17.97 6.00
N VAL A 349 1.90 18.51 5.17
CA VAL A 349 3.35 18.39 5.39
C VAL A 349 3.82 19.33 6.51
N PHE A 350 3.39 20.58 6.49
CA PHE A 350 3.94 21.63 7.35
C PHE A 350 3.17 21.86 8.65
N ASP A 351 1.96 21.31 8.80
CA ASP A 351 0.98 21.69 9.82
C ASP A 351 0.59 23.18 9.73
N ASP A 352 0.70 23.78 8.54
CA ASP A 352 0.44 25.20 8.30
C ASP A 352 -0.99 25.40 7.78
N ALA A 353 -1.90 25.70 8.70
CA ALA A 353 -3.29 25.98 8.39
C ALA A 353 -3.51 27.32 7.67
N ASN A 354 -2.49 28.19 7.57
CA ASN A 354 -2.63 29.52 6.96
C ASN A 354 -2.48 29.50 5.42
N VAL A 355 -2.12 28.36 4.83
CA VAL A 355 -1.96 28.21 3.38
C VAL A 355 -3.20 27.54 2.81
N ALA A 356 -4.21 28.35 2.50
CA ALA A 356 -5.48 27.88 1.93
C ALA A 356 -5.48 27.81 0.39
N GLU A 357 -4.47 28.36 -0.29
CA GLU A 357 -4.39 28.46 -1.76
C GLU A 357 -2.97 28.15 -2.27
N ALA A 358 -2.82 27.62 -3.49
CA ALA A 358 -1.53 27.38 -4.15
C ALA A 358 -0.77 28.65 -4.49
N SER A 359 -1.49 29.75 -4.71
CA SER A 359 -0.91 31.09 -4.80
C SER A 359 -0.04 31.38 -3.56
N SER A 360 -0.54 30.98 -2.38
CA SER A 360 0.13 31.10 -1.08
C SER A 360 1.23 30.07 -0.88
N VAL A 361 1.10 28.87 -1.46
CA VAL A 361 2.18 27.85 -1.50
C VAL A 361 3.42 28.41 -2.21
N ARG A 362 3.25 29.08 -3.36
CA ARG A 362 4.37 29.66 -4.11
C ARG A 362 5.11 30.74 -3.31
N ILE A 363 4.39 31.57 -2.56
CA ILE A 363 4.98 32.61 -1.71
C ILE A 363 5.71 31.97 -0.52
N ALA A 364 5.07 31.00 0.15
CA ALA A 364 5.66 30.30 1.28
C ALA A 364 6.93 29.53 0.89
N TRP A 365 6.92 28.91 -0.29
CA TRP A 365 8.09 28.29 -0.90
C TRP A 365 9.24 29.27 -1.10
N GLN A 366 8.99 30.42 -1.74
CA GLN A 366 10.03 31.41 -2.01
C GLN A 366 10.65 31.92 -0.70
N ARG A 367 9.86 32.07 0.37
CA ARG A 367 10.37 32.44 1.70
C ARG A 367 11.30 31.37 2.29
N LEU A 368 10.93 30.09 2.18
CA LEU A 368 11.77 28.98 2.68
C LEU A 368 13.11 28.84 1.95
N TRP A 369 13.19 29.29 0.69
CA TRP A 369 14.42 29.24 -0.10
C TRP A 369 15.43 30.33 0.27
N VAL A 370 14.95 31.43 0.85
CA VAL A 370 15.76 32.63 1.16
C VAL A 370 16.22 32.65 2.62
N GLN A 371 15.54 31.94 3.52
CA GLN A 371 15.81 31.99 4.96
C GLN A 371 16.66 30.81 5.47
N SER A 372 17.44 31.05 6.53
CA SER A 372 18.03 29.99 7.35
C SER A 372 16.92 29.24 8.09
N VAL A 373 16.45 28.14 7.53
CA VAL A 373 15.38 27.32 8.09
C VAL A 373 15.92 26.19 8.97
N SER A 374 15.12 25.77 9.96
CA SER A 374 15.45 24.61 10.80
C SER A 374 15.62 23.33 9.95
N GLU A 375 16.39 22.36 10.44
CA GLU A 375 16.57 21.07 9.76
C GLU A 375 15.23 20.32 9.57
N GLN A 376 14.31 20.46 10.52
CA GLN A 376 12.95 19.92 10.41
C GLN A 376 12.18 20.57 9.24
N THR A 377 12.21 21.90 9.15
CA THR A 377 11.56 22.64 8.05
C THR A 377 12.18 22.26 6.70
N ARG A 378 13.50 22.13 6.62
CA ARG A 378 14.20 21.68 5.40
C ARG A 378 13.81 20.27 5.00
N THR A 379 13.68 19.36 5.97
CA THR A 379 13.25 17.97 5.75
C THR A 379 11.82 17.93 5.22
N ARG A 380 10.90 18.67 5.84
CA ARG A 380 9.51 18.78 5.39
C ARG A 380 9.41 19.39 4.00
N PHE A 381 10.20 20.41 3.69
CA PHE A 381 10.25 20.99 2.36
C PHE A 381 10.74 19.99 1.29
N ARG A 382 11.81 19.24 1.58
CA ARG A 382 12.29 18.17 0.69
C ARG A 382 11.22 17.10 0.47
N LEU A 383 10.52 16.70 1.54
CA LEU A 383 9.39 15.77 1.41
C LEU A 383 8.29 16.36 0.53
N PHE A 384 7.83 17.58 0.80
CA PHE A 384 6.79 18.24 0.01
C PHE A 384 7.16 18.27 -1.47
N TRP A 385 8.40 18.65 -1.78
CA TRP A 385 8.93 18.62 -3.14
C TRP A 385 8.91 17.21 -3.75
N LEU A 386 9.40 16.20 -3.01
CA LEU A 386 9.41 14.82 -3.49
C LEU A 386 8.00 14.28 -3.72
N LEU A 387 7.07 14.57 -2.81
CA LEU A 387 5.66 14.22 -2.98
C LEU A 387 5.10 14.91 -4.20
N LEU A 388 5.34 16.22 -4.38
CA LEU A 388 4.92 16.95 -5.56
C LEU A 388 5.46 16.32 -6.85
N CYS A 389 6.73 15.91 -6.85
CA CYS A 389 7.34 15.22 -7.98
C CYS A 389 6.70 13.84 -8.22
N GLN A 390 6.52 13.03 -7.17
CA GLN A 390 5.95 11.68 -7.28
C GLN A 390 4.47 11.71 -7.66
N VAL A 391 3.73 12.66 -7.13
CA VAL A 391 2.31 12.87 -7.40
C VAL A 391 2.07 13.39 -8.80
N LEU A 392 2.81 14.42 -9.22
CA LEU A 392 2.53 15.11 -10.49
C LEU A 392 3.17 14.45 -11.70
N ASN A 393 4.24 13.66 -11.49
CA ASN A 393 4.94 13.02 -12.61
C ASN A 393 4.61 11.56 -12.74
N GLU A 394 3.97 10.99 -11.74
CA GLU A 394 3.71 9.57 -11.73
C GLU A 394 2.20 9.29 -11.77
N MET A 395 1.63 9.30 -12.98
CA MET A 395 0.58 8.31 -13.27
C MET A 395 1.15 6.88 -13.15
N PHE A 396 2.48 6.74 -13.11
CA PHE A 396 3.21 5.48 -13.20
C PHE A 396 2.94 4.47 -12.05
N PRO A 397 2.96 4.79 -10.73
CA PRO A 397 2.55 3.88 -9.67
C PRO A 397 1.14 3.36 -9.84
N ILE A 398 0.21 4.20 -10.25
CA ILE A 398 -1.16 3.81 -10.56
C ILE A 398 -1.16 2.84 -11.75
N GLU A 399 -0.56 3.25 -12.87
CA GLU A 399 -0.47 2.47 -14.11
C GLU A 399 0.25 1.13 -13.89
N VAL A 400 1.27 1.08 -13.02
CA VAL A 400 2.08 -0.11 -12.77
C VAL A 400 1.52 -0.96 -11.64
N ALA A 401 0.90 -0.38 -10.62
CA ALA A 401 0.09 -1.13 -9.66
C ALA A 401 -1.03 -1.86 -10.39
N MET A 402 -1.66 -1.25 -11.42
CA MET A 402 -2.66 -1.90 -12.27
C MET A 402 -2.08 -3.04 -13.13
N CYS A 403 -0.79 -3.05 -13.44
CA CYS A 403 -0.20 -3.92 -14.45
C CYS A 403 0.69 -5.02 -13.83
N ARG A 404 0.09 -6.13 -13.36
CA ARG A 404 0.85 -7.38 -13.13
C ARG A 404 1.18 -8.06 -14.46
N ARG A 405 2.47 -8.06 -14.87
CA ARG A 405 3.19 -8.89 -15.88
C ARG A 405 2.60 -9.04 -17.31
N ALA A 406 1.29 -9.03 -17.52
CA ALA A 406 0.65 -9.30 -18.81
C ALA A 406 0.72 -8.13 -19.82
N TRP A 407 1.16 -6.94 -19.39
CA TRP A 407 1.19 -5.71 -20.21
C TRP A 407 2.57 -5.05 -20.29
N GLU A 408 3.62 -5.72 -19.81
CA GLU A 408 5.03 -5.28 -19.85
C GLU A 408 5.50 -4.72 -21.21
N PRO A 409 5.10 -5.29 -22.38
CA PRO A 409 5.50 -4.76 -23.68
C PRO A 409 4.94 -3.38 -23.99
N ARG A 410 3.76 -3.03 -23.43
CA ARG A 410 3.03 -1.80 -23.78
C ARG A 410 3.59 -0.55 -23.10
N TYR A 411 4.46 -0.71 -22.10
CA TYR A 411 4.97 0.41 -21.30
C TYR A 411 6.51 0.49 -21.25
N SER A 412 7.21 -0.57 -21.65
CA SER A 412 8.68 -0.62 -21.66
C SER A 412 9.32 0.52 -22.46
N TYR A 413 8.69 0.96 -23.56
CA TYR A 413 9.18 2.07 -24.39
C TYR A 413 9.07 3.45 -23.72
N ARG A 414 8.20 3.62 -22.71
CA ARG A 414 7.98 4.89 -21.99
C ARG A 414 8.91 5.05 -20.79
N CYS A 415 9.40 3.94 -20.23
CA CYS A 415 10.22 3.92 -19.02
C CYS A 415 11.43 4.88 -19.07
N PRO A 416 12.22 4.98 -20.17
CA PRO A 416 13.35 5.90 -20.22
C PRO A 416 12.97 7.37 -20.10
N VAL A 417 11.84 7.78 -20.70
CA VAL A 417 11.36 9.18 -20.67
C VAL A 417 10.82 9.52 -19.28
N ILE A 418 10.06 8.61 -18.68
CA ILE A 418 9.55 8.75 -17.31
C ILE A 418 10.71 8.85 -16.32
N LEU A 419 11.71 7.98 -16.47
CA LEU A 419 12.92 7.97 -15.64
C LEU A 419 13.68 9.30 -15.75
N GLN A 420 13.90 9.82 -16.97
CA GLN A 420 14.58 11.10 -17.16
C GLN A 420 13.81 12.27 -16.53
N ARG A 421 12.49 12.32 -16.72
CA ARG A 421 11.63 13.36 -16.13
C ARG A 421 11.71 13.33 -14.60
N PHE A 422 11.58 12.14 -14.00
CA PHE A 422 11.73 11.93 -12.57
C PHE A 422 13.09 12.45 -12.06
N LEU A 423 14.19 12.06 -12.72
CA LEU A 423 15.54 12.49 -12.33
C LEU A 423 15.72 14.00 -12.43
N ILE A 424 15.17 14.64 -13.48
CA ILE A 424 15.19 16.10 -13.64
C ILE A 424 14.56 16.78 -12.43
N GLN A 425 13.43 16.27 -11.96
CA GLN A 425 12.66 16.92 -10.90
C GLN A 425 13.24 16.65 -9.52
N VAL A 426 13.73 15.44 -9.27
CA VAL A 426 14.44 15.13 -8.03
C VAL A 426 15.70 15.99 -7.92
N LEU A 427 16.51 16.07 -8.97
CA LEU A 427 17.76 16.85 -8.97
C LEU A 427 17.53 18.37 -8.97
N ALA A 428 16.35 18.84 -9.36
CA ALA A 428 15.98 20.25 -9.23
C ALA A 428 15.83 20.68 -7.75
N SER A 429 15.66 19.76 -6.79
CA SER A 429 15.73 20.09 -5.35
C SER A 429 17.15 20.29 -4.80
N GLY A 430 18.16 19.82 -5.53
CA GLY A 430 19.55 19.97 -5.14
C GLY A 430 20.43 18.80 -5.58
N PRO A 431 21.76 18.92 -5.34
CA PRO A 431 22.72 17.88 -5.68
C PRO A 431 22.47 16.57 -4.90
N MET A 432 22.58 15.43 -5.58
CA MET A 432 22.39 14.10 -4.96
C MET A 432 23.40 13.08 -5.48
N SER A 433 23.72 12.08 -4.66
CA SER A 433 24.52 10.91 -5.05
C SER A 433 23.68 9.88 -5.82
N LEU A 434 24.35 8.96 -6.54
CA LEU A 434 23.65 7.88 -7.26
C LEU A 434 22.83 7.00 -6.30
N SER A 435 23.37 6.74 -5.10
CA SER A 435 22.66 5.97 -4.07
C SER A 435 21.41 6.69 -3.56
N GLU A 436 21.45 8.02 -3.42
CA GLU A 436 20.27 8.79 -3.02
C GLU A 436 19.21 8.78 -4.11
N LEU A 437 19.61 8.92 -5.38
CA LEU A 437 18.70 8.82 -6.52
C LEU A 437 18.07 7.43 -6.62
N ALA A 438 18.88 6.37 -6.54
CA ALA A 438 18.41 4.98 -6.54
C ALA A 438 17.41 4.71 -5.40
N ASN A 439 17.65 5.32 -4.23
CA ASN A 439 16.79 5.21 -3.08
C ASN A 439 15.43 5.92 -3.23
N LEU A 440 15.35 6.92 -4.12
CA LEU A 440 14.14 7.69 -4.39
C LEU A 440 13.32 7.13 -5.56
N LEU A 441 13.94 6.33 -6.44
CA LEU A 441 13.27 5.74 -7.60
C LEU A 441 12.11 4.82 -7.18
N PRO A 442 10.99 4.88 -7.92
CA PRO A 442 9.94 3.86 -7.85
C PRO A 442 10.53 2.47 -8.14
N LYS A 443 10.16 1.48 -7.31
CA LYS A 443 10.67 0.10 -7.43
C LYS A 443 10.24 -0.56 -8.74
N GLU A 444 9.13 -0.10 -9.31
CA GLU A 444 8.48 -0.70 -10.45
C GLU A 444 9.14 -0.34 -11.79
N LEU A 445 9.97 0.71 -11.81
CA LEU A 445 10.81 1.00 -12.97
C LEU A 445 11.88 -0.09 -13.18
N GLN A 446 12.17 -0.93 -12.17
CA GLN A 446 13.14 -2.04 -12.19
C GLN A 446 14.43 -1.72 -12.95
N VAL A 447 14.93 -0.49 -12.78
CA VAL A 447 16.06 0.04 -13.55
C VAL A 447 17.34 -0.61 -13.06
N ARG A 448 18.11 -1.21 -13.98
CA ARG A 448 19.45 -1.70 -13.63
C ARG A 448 20.34 -0.51 -13.28
N GLU A 449 21.28 -0.68 -12.37
CA GLU A 449 22.19 0.39 -11.94
C GLU A 449 22.89 1.08 -13.13
N SER A 450 23.25 0.33 -14.17
CA SER A 450 23.82 0.86 -15.41
C SER A 450 22.86 1.76 -16.20
N GLN A 451 21.58 1.39 -16.29
CA GLN A 451 20.54 2.20 -16.95
C GLN A 451 20.26 3.47 -16.15
N LEU A 452 20.27 3.39 -14.82
CA LEU A 452 20.13 4.55 -13.96
C LEU A 452 21.30 5.51 -14.15
N ALA A 453 22.54 5.01 -14.11
CA ALA A 453 23.73 5.84 -14.33
C ALA A 453 23.67 6.56 -15.68
N GLN A 454 23.31 5.85 -16.76
CA GLN A 454 23.12 6.45 -18.10
C GLN A 454 22.04 7.53 -18.11
N ALA A 455 20.89 7.28 -17.48
CA ALA A 455 19.80 8.25 -17.41
C ALA A 455 20.20 9.50 -16.60
N VAL A 456 20.94 9.32 -15.51
CA VAL A 456 21.49 10.41 -14.70
C VAL A 456 22.50 11.23 -15.50
N GLU A 457 23.43 10.58 -16.19
CA GLU A 457 24.41 11.27 -17.04
C GLU A 457 23.75 12.05 -18.19
N ALA A 458 22.60 11.60 -18.69
CA ALA A 458 21.86 12.33 -19.71
C ALA A 458 21.39 13.71 -19.19
N VAL A 459 20.84 13.74 -17.97
CA VAL A 459 20.16 14.91 -17.38
C VAL A 459 21.03 15.74 -16.43
N ALA A 460 22.11 15.18 -15.88
CA ALA A 460 22.91 15.76 -14.82
C ALA A 460 24.42 15.77 -15.13
N SER A 461 25.13 16.73 -14.56
CA SER A 461 26.59 16.82 -14.58
C SER A 461 27.16 16.34 -13.25
N THR A 462 28.28 15.63 -13.30
CA THR A 462 28.98 15.16 -12.09
C THR A 462 29.78 16.30 -11.47
N ARG A 463 29.52 16.62 -10.21
CA ARG A 463 30.44 17.35 -9.33
C ARG A 463 31.25 16.33 -8.52
N VAL A 464 32.53 16.24 -8.86
CA VAL A 464 33.54 15.65 -7.97
C VAL A 464 33.92 16.78 -7.01
N GLY A 465 33.90 16.54 -5.70
CA GLY A 465 34.18 17.59 -4.71
C GLY A 465 35.48 18.32 -5.02
N GLN A 466 35.37 19.52 -5.58
CA GLN A 466 36.47 20.46 -5.66
C GLN A 466 36.45 21.26 -4.37
N ALA A 467 37.59 21.26 -3.69
CA ALA A 467 37.81 21.93 -2.43
C ALA A 467 37.60 23.43 -2.58
N GLU A 468 36.41 23.92 -2.26
CA GLU A 468 36.15 25.31 -1.85
C GLU A 468 34.75 25.39 -1.25
N GLY A 469 34.65 25.41 0.09
CA GLY A 469 33.45 25.82 0.81
C GLY A 469 32.89 24.83 1.85
N ASP A 470 32.91 23.51 1.61
CA ASP A 470 32.35 22.52 2.54
C ASP A 470 33.37 21.43 2.88
N ALA A 471 34.17 21.66 3.92
CA ALA A 471 35.20 20.73 4.41
C ALA A 471 34.65 19.34 4.80
N ALA A 472 33.32 19.21 4.99
CA ALA A 472 32.67 17.93 5.28
C ALA A 472 32.49 17.03 4.04
N LEU A 473 32.43 17.59 2.82
CA LEU A 473 32.19 16.82 1.58
C LEU A 473 33.48 16.34 0.91
N ALA A 474 34.60 17.05 1.11
CA ALA A 474 35.89 16.73 0.47
C ALA A 474 36.47 15.37 0.92
N ASN A 475 36.18 14.92 2.14
CA ASN A 475 36.77 13.70 2.72
C ASN A 475 36.14 12.38 2.26
N THR A 476 35.14 12.38 1.37
CA THR A 476 34.40 11.14 1.04
C THR A 476 34.53 10.65 -0.39
N GLY A 477 35.14 11.41 -1.31
CA GLY A 477 35.23 11.04 -2.74
C GLY A 477 33.87 10.77 -3.42
N LYS A 478 32.76 11.15 -2.77
CA LYS A 478 31.41 10.86 -3.25
C LYS A 478 31.08 11.73 -4.46
N ARG A 479 30.82 11.09 -5.59
CA ARG A 479 30.29 11.75 -6.79
C ARG A 479 28.87 12.26 -6.49
N THR A 480 28.67 13.56 -6.67
CA THR A 480 27.35 14.18 -6.60
C THR A 480 26.92 14.60 -8.00
N TYR A 481 25.64 14.47 -8.30
CA TYR A 481 25.06 14.83 -9.58
C TYR A 481 24.26 16.12 -9.42
N VAL A 482 24.45 17.05 -10.34
CA VAL A 482 23.78 18.35 -10.39
C VAL A 482 23.05 18.47 -11.72
N LEU A 483 21.80 18.90 -11.68
CA LEU A 483 20.98 19.04 -12.89
C LEU A 483 21.65 19.96 -13.92
N LYS A 484 21.73 19.52 -15.19
CA LYS A 484 22.26 20.37 -16.28
C LYS A 484 21.33 21.55 -16.53
N GLN A 485 21.90 22.69 -16.90
CA GLN A 485 21.12 23.89 -17.23
C GLN A 485 20.07 23.63 -18.32
N ARG A 486 20.45 22.90 -19.39
CA ARG A 486 19.52 22.50 -20.47
C ARG A 486 18.37 21.62 -20.00
N SER A 487 18.56 20.83 -18.94
CA SER A 487 17.56 19.90 -18.45
C SER A 487 16.40 20.61 -17.74
N TRP A 488 16.61 21.86 -17.28
CA TRP A 488 15.56 22.70 -16.71
C TRP A 488 14.46 23.06 -17.72
N GLN A 489 14.71 22.99 -19.02
CA GLN A 489 13.66 23.21 -20.03
C GLN A 489 12.59 22.09 -20.03
N HIS A 490 12.93 20.93 -19.47
CA HIS A 490 12.05 19.78 -19.31
C HIS A 490 11.49 19.68 -17.88
N PHE A 491 11.81 20.67 -17.04
CA PHE A 491 11.31 20.77 -15.69
C PHE A 491 9.92 21.40 -15.72
N ASP A 492 8.89 20.59 -15.50
CA ASP A 492 7.51 21.05 -15.42
C ASP A 492 6.92 20.63 -14.07
N ILE A 493 6.52 21.63 -13.26
CA ILE A 493 5.74 21.40 -12.03
C ILE A 493 4.25 21.58 -12.30
N CYS A 494 3.82 22.48 -13.20
CA CYS A 494 2.47 23.03 -13.16
C CYS A 494 1.92 23.57 -14.50
N THR A 495 2.33 23.13 -15.69
CA THR A 495 1.58 23.57 -16.88
C THR A 495 0.20 22.91 -16.95
N ALA A 496 -0.83 23.72 -17.17
CA ALA A 496 -2.23 23.29 -17.32
C ALA A 496 -2.48 22.38 -18.55
N GLU A 497 -1.45 22.15 -19.36
CA GLU A 497 -1.39 21.22 -20.50
C GLU A 497 -0.74 19.87 -20.13
N ALA A 498 0.08 19.83 -19.06
CA ALA A 498 0.81 18.65 -18.59
C ALA A 498 0.07 17.82 -17.52
N MET A 499 -1.10 18.29 -17.07
CA MET A 499 -2.06 17.43 -16.36
C MET A 499 -2.56 16.35 -17.33
N PRO A 500 -2.23 15.05 -17.14
CA PRO A 500 -2.77 13.99 -17.98
C PRO A 500 -4.30 13.94 -17.89
N ILE A 501 -4.86 14.41 -16.78
CA ILE A 501 -6.30 14.48 -16.49
C ILE A 501 -7.06 15.39 -17.48
N ARG A 502 -6.44 16.45 -18.03
CA ARG A 502 -7.08 17.31 -19.04
C ARG A 502 -7.15 16.63 -20.41
N ASN A 503 -6.08 15.92 -20.79
CA ASN A 503 -6.02 15.15 -22.04
C ASN A 503 -6.86 13.85 -22.01
N LEU A 504 -7.22 13.38 -20.81
CA LEU A 504 -8.17 12.28 -20.59
C LEU A 504 -9.63 12.69 -20.82
N ARG A 505 -9.99 13.96 -20.60
CA ARG A 505 -11.34 14.49 -20.82
C ARG A 505 -11.70 14.62 -22.30
N ASP A 506 -10.73 14.95 -23.15
CA ASP A 506 -11.00 15.37 -24.53
C ASP A 506 -10.84 14.24 -25.55
N GLY A 507 -10.52 13.00 -25.14
CA GLY A 507 -10.32 11.85 -26.05
C GLY A 507 -9.11 11.97 -27.00
N THR A 508 -8.49 13.15 -27.10
CA THR A 508 -7.36 13.47 -27.98
C THR A 508 -6.10 12.66 -27.69
N TRP A 509 -5.94 12.16 -26.46
CA TRP A 509 -4.83 11.26 -26.09
C TRP A 509 -4.91 9.91 -26.80
N ARG A 510 -6.11 9.31 -26.93
CA ARG A 510 -6.31 8.04 -27.66
C ARG A 510 -6.02 8.19 -29.16
N GLU A 511 -6.41 9.32 -29.75
CA GLU A 511 -6.10 9.61 -31.16
C GLU A 511 -4.61 9.82 -31.44
N ARG A 512 -3.90 10.50 -30.54
CA ARG A 512 -2.44 10.68 -30.67
C ARG A 512 -1.70 9.37 -30.47
N GLN A 513 -2.20 8.50 -29.59
CA GLN A 513 -1.65 7.17 -29.36
C GLN A 513 -1.88 6.25 -30.57
N HIS A 514 -3.07 6.22 -31.15
CA HIS A 514 -3.35 5.44 -32.37
C HIS A 514 -2.45 5.87 -33.54
N ARG A 515 -2.26 7.19 -33.74
CA ARG A 515 -1.35 7.71 -34.78
C ARG A 515 0.13 7.41 -34.50
N ALA A 516 0.53 7.32 -33.23
CA ALA A 516 1.89 6.95 -32.85
C ALA A 516 2.14 5.44 -33.02
N GLU A 517 1.14 4.61 -32.69
CA GLU A 517 1.15 3.15 -32.92
C GLU A 517 1.18 2.83 -34.43
N GLU A 518 0.40 3.53 -35.25
CA GLU A 518 0.46 3.44 -36.72
C GLU A 518 1.84 3.83 -37.28
N LYS A 519 2.45 4.90 -36.75
CA LYS A 519 3.80 5.31 -37.17
C LYS A 519 4.89 4.31 -36.75
N ALA A 520 4.78 3.76 -35.55
CA ALA A 520 5.75 2.77 -35.05
C ALA A 520 5.63 1.44 -35.80
N LEU A 521 4.41 0.99 -36.10
CA LEU A 521 4.16 -0.19 -36.94
C LEU A 521 4.61 0.03 -38.38
N ALA A 522 4.39 1.22 -38.94
CA ALA A 522 4.90 1.57 -40.27
C ALA A 522 6.43 1.61 -40.32
N GLN A 523 7.10 2.07 -39.24
CA GLN A 523 8.56 2.06 -39.15
C GLN A 523 9.13 0.65 -38.97
N GLN A 524 8.44 -0.25 -38.25
CA GLN A 524 8.81 -1.66 -38.15
C GLN A 524 8.56 -2.46 -39.43
N ALA A 525 7.60 -2.06 -40.26
CA ALA A 525 7.35 -2.71 -41.55
C ALA A 525 8.34 -2.26 -42.65
N LEU A 526 9.11 -1.20 -42.40
CA LEU A 526 10.13 -0.64 -43.30
C LEU A 526 11.58 -0.99 -42.89
N SER A 527 11.75 -1.72 -41.78
CA SER A 527 13.02 -2.29 -41.30
C SER A 527 13.00 -3.79 -41.44
#